data_AF-A0A1I7TBP0-F1
#
_entry.id   AF-A0A1I7TBP0-F1
#
_cell.length_a   1.000
_cell.length_b   1.000
_cell.length_c   1.000
_cell.angle_alpha   90.00
_cell.angle_beta   90.00
_cell.angle_gamma   90.00
#
_symmetry.space_group_name_H-M   'P 1'
#
loop_
_entity.id
_entity.type
_entity.pdbx_description
1 polymer ?
#
loop_
_entity_poly.entity_id
_entity_poly.type
_entity_poly.pdbx_seq_one_letter_code
_entity_poly.pdbx_strand_id
1 'polypeptide(L)'
;MSTPSALLSGDVLQGPVRLGKTMWKLKKMAKGYPVTRLPHVPKVLRGAGDFEILAGYGNHVAVTRSADKIEASGDCIDKIRLFVMNDFEGWPNLAQIPRDTVAVTIATTGFRVGVNCHDIQLADKHKTAVGQFTWRKLSSAVQVVYFTDKTNNEFLAGLIYYLTPSNEISTCLTEDMELLTIEIDKKEPFPLSDRKKNPHFKSSNQYGRYCSRAQKRVLVWAGKMDGQIVHRVYNPLTGLYTTEGCIECAQDYKNYVWKEPGEKTNDVVVLKRNIDIEPMYLNRYDVKPKTVYHIPSKKVVPKCDNVNLQTAKLCNVTLNIKPIKMEDIKEIKLVEKIAEVKISDAKPTEPQAPKKEAVEPNKEDPKADVSKEEVPKAETPEAPEPKAKIIAPETPESSDDEFDKVDDLADFDATSIH
;
A
#
# COMPACT_ATOMS: atom_id res chain seq x y z
N MET A 1 -0.62 -61.86 -1.15
CA MET A 1 -1.03 -60.89 -2.18
C MET A 1 -1.77 -59.77 -1.46
N SER A 2 -1.09 -58.65 -1.21
CA SER A 2 -1.68 -57.49 -0.53
C SER A 2 -2.27 -56.54 -1.56
N THR A 3 -3.53 -56.20 -1.41
CA THR A 3 -4.21 -55.15 -2.17
C THR A 3 -3.72 -53.76 -1.73
N PRO A 4 -3.35 -52.87 -2.65
CA PRO A 4 -3.07 -51.47 -2.32
C PRO A 4 -4.41 -50.74 -2.11
N SER A 5 -4.68 -50.32 -0.87
CA SER A 5 -5.72 -49.32 -0.58
C SER A 5 -5.20 -47.96 -1.00
N ALA A 6 -5.50 -47.58 -2.24
CA ALA A 6 -5.30 -46.24 -2.75
C ALA A 6 -6.66 -45.55 -2.93
N LEU A 7 -6.71 -44.30 -2.47
CA LEU A 7 -7.52 -43.20 -3.03
C LEU A 7 -9.03 -43.26 -2.82
N LEU A 8 -9.47 -42.92 -1.60
CA LEU A 8 -10.74 -42.24 -1.37
C LEU A 8 -10.56 -41.17 -0.27
N SER A 9 -9.63 -40.23 -0.46
CA SER A 9 -9.65 -38.98 0.31
C SER A 9 -10.48 -37.95 -0.45
N GLY A 10 -11.45 -37.34 0.22
CA GLY A 10 -12.49 -36.45 -0.33
C GLY A 10 -12.02 -35.11 -0.89
N ASP A 11 -10.83 -35.03 -1.48
CA ASP A 11 -10.23 -33.78 -2.00
C ASP A 11 -10.84 -33.29 -3.32
N VAL A 12 -11.52 -34.17 -4.07
CA VAL A 12 -12.05 -33.82 -5.41
C VAL A 12 -13.21 -32.82 -5.34
N LEU A 13 -13.98 -32.81 -4.23
CA LEU A 13 -15.10 -31.88 -4.03
C LEU A 13 -14.73 -30.60 -3.27
N GLN A 14 -13.55 -30.53 -2.65
CA GLN A 14 -13.09 -29.32 -1.98
C GLN A 14 -12.66 -28.23 -2.98
N GLY A 15 -12.23 -28.61 -4.18
CA GLY A 15 -11.82 -27.67 -5.24
C GLY A 15 -12.92 -26.66 -5.63
N PRO A 16 -14.11 -27.11 -6.06
CA PRO A 16 -15.19 -26.21 -6.50
C PRO A 16 -15.70 -25.26 -5.41
N VAL A 17 -15.86 -25.75 -4.18
CA VAL A 17 -16.34 -24.94 -3.05
C VAL A 17 -15.33 -23.85 -2.68
N ARG A 18 -14.03 -24.20 -2.64
CA ARG A 18 -12.95 -23.24 -2.38
C ARG A 18 -12.89 -22.16 -3.47
N LEU A 19 -13.02 -22.54 -4.74
CA LEU A 19 -13.09 -21.60 -5.86
C LEU A 19 -14.28 -20.63 -5.71
N GLY A 20 -15.45 -21.15 -5.32
CA GLY A 20 -16.64 -20.34 -5.05
C GLY A 20 -16.41 -19.29 -3.95
N LYS A 21 -15.88 -19.73 -2.79
CA LYS A 21 -15.54 -18.83 -1.66
C LYS A 21 -14.52 -17.76 -2.08
N THR A 22 -13.45 -18.14 -2.78
CA THR A 22 -12.44 -17.19 -3.28
C THR A 22 -13.04 -16.17 -4.25
N MET A 23 -13.80 -16.61 -5.26
CA MET A 23 -14.43 -15.71 -6.22
C MET A 23 -15.40 -14.72 -5.57
N TRP A 24 -16.12 -15.15 -4.53
CA TRP A 24 -16.99 -14.27 -3.76
C TRP A 24 -16.18 -13.21 -2.99
N LYS A 25 -15.09 -13.60 -2.31
CA LYS A 25 -14.17 -12.66 -1.64
C LYS A 25 -13.62 -11.63 -2.63
N LEU A 26 -13.12 -12.08 -3.78
CA LEU A 26 -12.57 -11.20 -4.82
C LEU A 26 -13.61 -10.21 -5.37
N LYS A 27 -14.86 -10.67 -5.57
CA LYS A 27 -15.97 -9.77 -5.95
C LYS A 27 -16.27 -8.73 -4.86
N LYS A 28 -16.25 -9.12 -3.58
CA LYS A 28 -16.44 -8.20 -2.43
C LYS A 28 -15.31 -7.16 -2.39
N MET A 29 -14.05 -7.58 -2.59
CA MET A 29 -12.89 -6.67 -2.70
C MET A 29 -13.03 -5.70 -3.88
N ALA A 30 -13.39 -6.19 -5.07
CA ALA A 30 -13.56 -5.36 -6.26
C ALA A 30 -14.70 -4.33 -6.13
N LYS A 31 -15.79 -4.68 -5.43
CA LYS A 31 -16.87 -3.76 -5.07
C LYS A 31 -16.42 -2.72 -4.04
N GLY A 32 -15.51 -3.10 -3.15
CA GLY A 32 -15.03 -2.31 -2.05
C GLY A 32 -15.93 -2.39 -0.81
N TYR A 33 -15.36 -2.02 0.33
CA TYR A 33 -16.04 -1.97 1.62
C TYR A 33 -16.33 -0.53 2.04
N PRO A 34 -17.35 -0.32 2.90
CA PRO A 34 -17.66 1.01 3.44
C PRO A 34 -16.54 1.51 4.36
N VAL A 35 -16.52 2.84 4.53
CA VAL A 35 -15.69 3.53 5.53
C VAL A 35 -16.47 3.57 6.84
N THR A 36 -15.81 3.25 7.95
CA THR A 36 -16.38 3.16 9.29
C THR A 36 -15.64 4.06 10.28
N ARG A 37 -16.29 4.43 11.38
CA ARG A 37 -15.67 5.16 12.49
C ARG A 37 -15.02 4.26 13.54
N LEU A 38 -15.25 2.96 13.44
CA LEU A 38 -14.69 1.95 14.33
C LEU A 38 -13.95 0.91 13.48
N PRO A 39 -12.84 0.35 13.98
CA PRO A 39 -12.12 -0.72 13.31
C PRO A 39 -12.98 -1.98 13.20
N HIS A 40 -12.81 -2.74 12.12
CA HIS A 40 -13.31 -4.10 12.08
C HIS A 40 -12.37 -5.02 12.86
N VAL A 41 -12.94 -5.86 13.73
CA VAL A 41 -12.20 -6.80 14.57
C VAL A 41 -12.44 -8.22 14.05
N PRO A 42 -11.51 -8.81 13.29
CA PRO A 42 -11.68 -10.16 12.75
C PRO A 42 -11.55 -11.24 13.84
N LYS A 43 -12.13 -12.42 13.56
CA LYS A 43 -12.13 -13.57 14.48
C LYS A 43 -10.74 -14.01 14.93
N VAL A 44 -9.71 -13.85 14.09
CA VAL A 44 -8.32 -14.20 14.42
C VAL A 44 -7.79 -13.43 15.64
N LEU A 45 -8.37 -12.27 15.96
CA LEU A 45 -8.00 -11.50 17.15
C LEU A 45 -8.69 -11.97 18.45
N ARG A 46 -9.64 -12.92 18.40
CA ARG A 46 -10.27 -13.43 19.64
C ARG A 46 -9.28 -14.15 20.54
N GLY A 47 -8.25 -14.77 19.96
CA GLY A 47 -7.11 -15.37 20.68
C GLY A 47 -5.87 -14.48 20.68
N ALA A 48 -6.02 -13.15 20.55
CA ALA A 48 -4.90 -12.24 20.65
C ALA A 48 -4.38 -12.16 22.09
N GLY A 49 -3.06 -12.25 22.23
CA GLY A 49 -2.34 -12.09 23.49
C GLY A 49 -1.53 -10.81 23.47
N ASP A 50 -0.22 -10.94 23.53
CA ASP A 50 0.69 -9.81 23.66
C ASP A 50 0.70 -8.90 22.43
N PHE A 51 0.92 -7.62 22.68
CA PHE A 51 1.12 -6.59 21.67
C PHE A 51 2.49 -5.96 21.87
N GLU A 52 3.31 -5.94 20.81
CA GLU A 52 4.67 -5.39 20.88
C GLU A 52 4.98 -4.53 19.66
N ILE A 53 5.65 -3.40 19.92
CA ILE A 53 6.26 -2.59 18.87
C ILE A 53 7.60 -3.25 18.50
N LEU A 54 7.80 -3.53 17.21
CA LEU A 54 9.00 -4.21 16.75
C LEU A 54 10.23 -3.30 16.84
N ALA A 55 11.28 -3.81 17.48
CA ALA A 55 12.56 -3.13 17.55
C ALA A 55 13.13 -2.83 16.15
N GLY A 56 13.84 -1.72 16.02
CA GLY A 56 14.41 -1.27 14.75
C GLY A 56 13.43 -0.55 13.82
N TYR A 57 12.13 -0.58 14.08
CA TYR A 57 11.11 0.14 13.29
C TYR A 57 10.62 1.44 13.96
N GLY A 58 11.22 1.83 15.08
CA GLY A 58 10.65 2.88 15.94
C GLY A 58 9.23 2.52 16.35
N ASN A 59 8.34 3.51 16.43
CA ASN A 59 6.91 3.29 16.74
C ASN A 59 6.04 3.11 15.49
N HIS A 60 6.62 2.62 14.38
CA HIS A 60 5.91 2.48 13.11
C HIS A 60 5.39 1.08 12.81
N VAL A 61 6.02 0.04 13.33
CA VAL A 61 5.59 -1.34 13.08
C VAL A 61 5.38 -2.05 14.40
N ALA A 62 4.21 -2.66 14.56
CA ALA A 62 3.88 -3.46 15.72
C ALA A 62 3.24 -4.78 15.31
N VAL A 63 3.36 -5.78 16.19
CA VAL A 63 2.75 -7.09 16.00
C VAL A 63 1.82 -7.40 17.17
N THR A 64 0.73 -8.07 16.85
CA THR A 64 -0.14 -8.72 17.85
C THR A 64 0.11 -10.21 17.75
N ARG A 65 0.39 -10.84 18.89
CA ARG A 65 0.73 -12.27 18.98
C ARG A 65 -0.48 -13.07 19.43
N SER A 66 -0.50 -14.36 19.12
CA SER A 66 -1.52 -15.29 19.60
C SER A 66 -1.26 -15.63 21.07
N ALA A 67 -2.29 -15.53 21.93
CA ALA A 67 -2.25 -16.04 23.29
C ALA A 67 -2.10 -17.57 23.33
N ASP A 68 -2.76 -18.24 22.39
CA ASP A 68 -2.76 -19.70 22.24
C ASP A 68 -1.55 -20.22 21.45
N LYS A 69 -0.60 -19.34 21.10
CA LYS A 69 0.59 -19.64 20.27
C LYS A 69 0.24 -20.27 18.92
N ILE A 70 -0.89 -19.88 18.34
CA ILE A 70 -1.24 -20.26 16.97
C ILE A 70 -0.25 -19.60 16.03
N GLU A 71 0.47 -20.41 15.26
CA GLU A 71 1.39 -19.90 14.25
C GLU A 71 0.63 -19.41 13.02
N ALA A 72 1.09 -18.30 12.44
CA ALA A 72 0.67 -17.85 11.13
C ALA A 72 1.26 -18.71 10.01
N SER A 73 0.58 -18.72 8.87
CA SER A 73 1.10 -19.28 7.63
C SER A 73 2.43 -18.63 7.25
N GLY A 74 3.43 -19.47 6.94
CA GLY A 74 4.77 -19.02 6.54
C GLY A 74 4.74 -18.07 5.34
N ASP A 75 3.90 -18.35 4.34
CA ASP A 75 3.75 -17.50 3.15
C ASP A 75 3.23 -16.11 3.52
N CYS A 76 2.30 -16.02 4.48
CA CYS A 76 1.78 -14.75 4.96
C CYS A 76 2.87 -13.93 5.66
N ILE A 77 3.64 -14.58 6.53
CA ILE A 77 4.78 -13.96 7.26
C ILE A 77 5.84 -13.46 6.27
N ASP A 78 6.23 -14.28 5.30
CA ASP A 78 7.28 -13.91 4.34
C ASP A 78 6.86 -12.74 3.45
N LYS A 79 5.59 -12.73 3.00
CA LYS A 79 5.05 -11.64 2.19
C LYS A 79 4.94 -10.33 2.96
N ILE A 80 4.37 -10.36 4.17
CA ILE A 80 4.25 -9.12 4.97
C ILE A 80 5.63 -8.63 5.42
N ARG A 81 6.57 -9.52 5.70
CA ARG A 81 7.96 -9.15 5.98
C ARG A 81 8.60 -8.44 4.80
N LEU A 82 8.48 -8.98 3.59
CA LEU A 82 9.02 -8.35 2.38
C LEU A 82 8.37 -6.98 2.14
N PHE A 83 7.06 -6.88 2.32
CA PHE A 83 6.31 -5.63 2.20
C PHE A 83 6.83 -4.56 3.18
N VAL A 84 6.96 -4.92 4.45
CA VAL A 84 7.49 -4.02 5.50
C VAL A 84 8.94 -3.63 5.20
N MET A 85 9.80 -4.57 4.82
CA MET A 85 11.20 -4.26 4.50
C MET A 85 11.34 -3.28 3.33
N ASN A 86 10.43 -3.33 2.36
CA ASN A 86 10.45 -2.44 1.20
C ASN A 86 10.02 -1.00 1.55
N ASP A 87 9.01 -0.80 2.42
CA ASP A 87 8.60 0.56 2.84
C ASP A 87 9.59 1.20 3.84
N PHE A 88 10.36 0.38 4.55
CA PHE A 88 11.38 0.81 5.52
C PHE A 88 12.81 0.55 5.05
N GLU A 89 13.03 0.54 3.73
CA GLU A 89 14.36 0.36 3.15
C GLU A 89 15.35 1.39 3.72
N GLY A 90 16.52 0.92 4.16
CA GLY A 90 17.58 1.74 4.76
C GLY A 90 17.55 1.86 6.29
N TRP A 91 16.55 1.28 6.97
CA TRP A 91 16.55 1.21 8.43
C TRP A 91 17.44 0.06 8.94
N PRO A 92 18.38 0.30 9.88
CA PRO A 92 19.26 -0.74 10.38
C PRO A 92 18.54 -1.68 11.38
N ASN A 93 18.95 -2.95 11.40
CA ASN A 93 18.56 -3.92 12.44
C ASN A 93 17.05 -4.16 12.58
N LEU A 94 16.35 -4.29 11.45
CA LEU A 94 14.93 -4.62 11.44
C LEU A 94 14.64 -5.97 12.10
N ALA A 95 13.86 -5.94 13.19
CA ALA A 95 13.45 -7.15 13.90
C ALA A 95 12.62 -8.08 12.98
N GLN A 96 12.74 -9.38 13.18
CA GLN A 96 11.91 -10.35 12.46
C GLN A 96 10.50 -10.39 13.03
N ILE A 97 9.52 -10.59 12.17
CA ILE A 97 8.12 -10.81 12.56
C ILE A 97 8.01 -12.23 13.15
N PRO A 98 7.59 -12.39 14.43
CA PRO A 98 7.45 -13.70 15.05
C PRO A 98 6.40 -14.58 14.35
N ARG A 99 6.59 -15.91 14.37
CA ARG A 99 5.65 -16.85 13.71
C ARG A 99 4.29 -16.92 14.37
N ASP A 100 4.18 -16.62 15.66
CA ASP A 100 2.92 -16.55 16.41
C ASP A 100 2.20 -15.20 16.24
N THR A 101 2.58 -14.40 15.25
CA THR A 101 1.92 -13.12 14.93
C THR A 101 0.58 -13.34 14.25
N VAL A 102 -0.51 -12.80 14.83
CA VAL A 102 -1.86 -12.81 14.24
C VAL A 102 -2.21 -11.53 13.51
N ALA A 103 -1.55 -10.41 13.82
CA ALA A 103 -1.71 -9.16 13.09
C ALA A 103 -0.42 -8.34 13.05
N VAL A 104 -0.17 -7.68 11.93
CA VAL A 104 0.91 -6.69 11.75
C VAL A 104 0.27 -5.33 11.51
N THR A 105 0.67 -4.34 12.28
CA THR A 105 0.21 -2.95 12.18
C THR A 105 1.36 -2.07 11.72
N ILE A 106 1.12 -1.24 10.70
CA ILE A 106 2.11 -0.36 10.09
C ILE A 106 1.55 1.06 10.10
N ALA A 107 2.13 1.95 10.88
CA ALA A 107 1.82 3.38 10.88
C ALA A 107 2.70 4.12 9.86
N THR A 108 2.09 4.96 9.04
CA THR A 108 2.79 5.72 8.00
C THR A 108 3.48 6.97 8.57
N THR A 109 4.24 7.68 7.73
CA THR A 109 4.92 8.92 8.11
C THR A 109 3.96 9.94 8.73
N GLY A 110 4.35 10.45 9.90
CA GLY A 110 3.55 11.42 10.67
C GLY A 110 2.60 10.80 11.69
N PHE A 111 2.51 9.46 11.69
CA PHE A 111 1.72 8.67 12.63
C PHE A 111 2.62 7.68 13.39
N ARG A 112 2.05 7.04 14.41
CA ARG A 112 2.67 5.98 15.19
C ARG A 112 1.62 4.97 15.63
N VAL A 113 2.07 3.76 15.95
CA VAL A 113 1.23 2.76 16.61
C VAL A 113 1.17 3.08 18.11
N GLY A 114 -0.03 2.95 18.69
CA GLY A 114 -0.34 3.17 20.09
C GLY A 114 -0.32 1.87 20.90
N VAL A 115 -1.35 1.61 21.71
CA VAL A 115 -1.37 0.53 22.71
C VAL A 115 -1.90 -0.82 22.20
N ASN A 116 -2.48 -0.86 21.01
CA ASN A 116 -2.99 -2.09 20.37
C ASN A 116 -2.93 -1.96 18.84
N CYS A 117 -3.27 -3.04 18.11
CA CYS A 117 -3.17 -3.07 16.65
C CYS A 117 -4.10 -2.10 15.91
N HIS A 118 -5.20 -1.65 16.52
CA HIS A 118 -6.11 -0.68 15.90
C HIS A 118 -5.85 0.76 16.34
N ASP A 119 -5.02 0.95 17.36
CA ASP A 119 -4.68 2.27 17.91
C ASP A 119 -3.58 2.92 17.08
N ILE A 120 -3.98 3.72 16.09
CA ILE A 120 -3.08 4.58 15.34
C ILE A 120 -3.22 6.00 15.87
N GLN A 121 -2.08 6.62 16.19
CA GLN A 121 -2.01 7.96 16.77
C GLN A 121 -1.17 8.88 15.90
N LEU A 122 -1.38 10.19 16.07
CA LEU A 122 -0.45 11.19 15.55
C LEU A 122 0.92 11.03 16.22
N ALA A 123 1.99 11.17 15.44
CA ALA A 123 3.34 11.24 16.00
C ALA A 123 3.47 12.46 16.93
N ASP A 124 4.40 12.42 17.89
CA ASP A 124 4.51 13.45 18.94
C ASP A 124 4.62 14.88 18.37
N LYS A 125 5.39 15.05 17.29
CA LYS A 125 5.56 16.31 16.56
C LYS A 125 4.28 16.87 15.91
N HIS A 126 3.21 16.07 15.81
CA HIS A 126 1.95 16.42 15.16
C HIS A 126 0.74 16.24 16.08
N LYS A 127 0.93 16.01 17.38
CA LYS A 127 -0.17 15.80 18.36
C LYS A 127 -1.20 16.93 18.43
N THR A 128 -0.83 18.14 18.04
CA THR A 128 -1.73 19.31 18.01
C THR A 128 -2.61 19.37 16.76
N ALA A 129 -2.40 18.48 15.78
CA ALA A 129 -3.24 18.42 14.60
C ALA A 129 -4.65 17.92 14.99
N VAL A 130 -5.66 18.64 14.51
CA VAL A 130 -7.08 18.31 14.75
C VAL A 130 -7.63 17.58 13.53
N GLY A 131 -8.25 16.44 13.77
CA GLY A 131 -8.86 15.62 12.73
C GLY A 131 -9.58 14.41 13.32
N GLN A 132 -10.05 13.53 12.44
CA GLN A 132 -10.77 12.32 12.81
C GLN A 132 -10.12 11.10 12.14
N PHE A 133 -10.07 9.98 12.87
CA PHE A 133 -9.69 8.70 12.30
C PHE A 133 -10.90 7.97 11.75
N THR A 134 -10.71 7.31 10.62
CA THR A 134 -11.69 6.41 10.00
C THR A 134 -10.99 5.13 9.56
N TRP A 135 -11.76 4.06 9.45
CA TRP A 135 -11.27 2.73 9.10
C TRP A 135 -11.95 2.27 7.84
N ARG A 136 -11.24 1.48 7.05
CA ARG A 136 -11.80 0.84 5.86
C ARG A 136 -11.21 -0.53 5.67
N LYS A 137 -12.07 -1.52 5.50
CA LYS A 137 -11.66 -2.87 5.10
C LYS A 137 -11.31 -2.87 3.61
N LEU A 138 -10.24 -3.54 3.20
CA LEU A 138 -9.94 -3.77 1.77
C LEU A 138 -10.14 -5.23 1.39
N SER A 139 -9.97 -6.14 2.34
CA SER A 139 -10.24 -7.56 2.22
C SER A 139 -10.54 -8.16 3.59
N SER A 140 -10.77 -9.48 3.70
CA SER A 140 -10.87 -10.14 5.00
C SER A 140 -9.60 -10.03 5.85
N ALA A 141 -8.44 -9.87 5.22
CA ALA A 141 -7.14 -9.82 5.88
C ALA A 141 -6.53 -8.41 5.94
N VAL A 142 -7.04 -7.45 5.16
CA VAL A 142 -6.47 -6.09 5.07
C VAL A 142 -7.45 -5.05 5.54
N GLN A 143 -7.00 -4.20 6.45
CA GLN A 143 -7.69 -3.00 6.90
C GLN A 143 -6.74 -1.79 6.86
N VAL A 144 -7.29 -0.63 6.54
CA VAL A 144 -6.54 0.63 6.50
C VAL A 144 -7.18 1.65 7.43
N VAL A 145 -6.35 2.56 7.92
CA VAL A 145 -6.73 3.65 8.80
C VAL A 145 -6.39 4.97 8.11
N TYR A 146 -7.36 5.86 8.02
CA TYR A 146 -7.17 7.20 7.49
C TYR A 146 -7.36 8.25 8.58
N PHE A 147 -6.59 9.33 8.51
CA PHE A 147 -6.78 10.53 9.29
C PHE A 147 -7.28 11.65 8.37
N THR A 148 -8.44 12.24 8.69
CA THR A 148 -8.97 13.40 7.98
C THR A 148 -8.72 14.65 8.80
N ASP A 149 -7.94 15.60 8.26
CA ASP A 149 -7.67 16.86 8.95
C ASP A 149 -8.87 17.84 8.91
N LYS A 150 -8.77 18.94 9.66
CA LYS A 150 -9.77 20.02 9.69
C LYS A 150 -10.06 20.69 8.33
N THR A 151 -9.16 20.54 7.34
CA THR A 151 -9.34 21.05 5.98
C THR A 151 -9.88 19.98 5.02
N ASN A 152 -10.35 18.87 5.58
CA ASN A 152 -10.93 17.73 4.87
C ASN A 152 -9.95 17.04 3.91
N ASN A 153 -8.64 17.09 4.19
CA ASN A 153 -7.68 16.23 3.52
C ASN A 153 -7.59 14.89 4.26
N GLU A 154 -7.70 13.81 3.50
CA GLU A 154 -7.57 12.44 4.00
C GLU A 154 -6.13 11.92 3.78
N PHE A 155 -5.50 11.46 4.84
CA PHE A 155 -4.15 10.89 4.85
C PHE A 155 -4.21 9.43 5.26
N LEU A 156 -3.45 8.57 4.58
CA LEU A 156 -3.26 7.19 5.04
C LEU A 156 -2.45 7.24 6.34
N ALA A 157 -3.05 6.88 7.45
CA ALA A 157 -2.44 6.89 8.78
C ALA A 157 -1.80 5.54 9.14
N GLY A 158 -2.40 4.44 8.70
CA GLY A 158 -1.85 3.12 8.93
C GLY A 158 -2.51 2.01 8.13
N LEU A 159 -1.87 0.85 8.16
CA LEU A 159 -2.28 -0.40 7.53
C LEU A 159 -2.26 -1.50 8.59
N ILE A 160 -3.21 -2.40 8.52
CA ILE A 160 -3.32 -3.55 9.42
C ILE A 160 -3.53 -4.78 8.55
N TYR A 161 -2.63 -5.74 8.70
CA TYR A 161 -2.68 -7.03 8.03
C TYR A 161 -2.93 -8.13 9.05
N TYR A 162 -4.04 -8.85 8.92
CA TYR A 162 -4.42 -9.98 9.75
C TYR A 162 -3.93 -11.26 9.09
N LEU A 163 -3.05 -12.00 9.77
CA LEU A 163 -2.41 -13.16 9.19
C LEU A 163 -3.35 -14.36 9.24
N THR A 164 -3.30 -15.17 8.18
CA THR A 164 -3.99 -16.46 8.15
C THR A 164 -3.23 -17.45 9.04
N PRO A 165 -3.90 -18.15 9.96
CA PRO A 165 -3.30 -19.26 10.73
C PRO A 165 -2.66 -20.33 9.84
N SER A 166 -1.63 -21.03 10.35
CA SER A 166 -0.88 -22.04 9.59
C SER A 166 -1.68 -23.29 9.23
N ASN A 167 -2.75 -23.57 9.97
CA ASN A 167 -3.72 -24.63 9.70
C ASN A 167 -4.81 -24.20 8.69
N GLU A 168 -4.80 -22.94 8.23
CA GLU A 168 -5.72 -22.41 7.23
C GLU A 168 -5.01 -22.07 5.91
N ILE A 169 -5.75 -22.18 4.81
CA ILE A 169 -5.23 -21.84 3.48
C ILE A 169 -5.55 -20.37 3.19
N SER A 170 -4.52 -19.56 2.98
CA SER A 170 -4.69 -18.19 2.51
C SER A 170 -5.11 -18.18 1.04
N THR A 171 -6.33 -17.72 0.75
CA THR A 171 -6.92 -17.80 -0.59
C THR A 171 -6.70 -16.56 -1.46
N CYS A 172 -6.29 -15.43 -0.88
CA CYS A 172 -6.23 -14.12 -1.57
C CYS A 172 -4.93 -13.36 -1.23
N LEU A 173 -3.87 -14.07 -0.85
CA LEU A 173 -2.62 -13.47 -0.37
C LEU A 173 -2.02 -12.47 -1.35
N THR A 174 -2.03 -12.79 -2.65
CA THR A 174 -1.48 -11.89 -3.68
C THR A 174 -2.31 -10.61 -3.76
N GLU A 175 -3.63 -10.73 -3.80
CA GLU A 175 -4.54 -9.59 -3.88
C GLU A 175 -4.45 -8.70 -2.64
N ASP A 176 -4.31 -9.32 -1.46
CA ASP A 176 -4.12 -8.61 -0.19
C ASP A 176 -2.85 -7.75 -0.20
N MET A 177 -1.73 -8.29 -0.70
CA MET A 177 -0.46 -7.57 -0.81
C MET A 177 -0.50 -6.44 -1.86
N GLU A 178 -1.17 -6.67 -2.99
CA GLU A 178 -1.38 -5.63 -4.01
C GLU A 178 -2.28 -4.51 -3.48
N LEU A 179 -3.29 -4.84 -2.67
CA LEU A 179 -4.15 -3.85 -2.00
C LEU A 179 -3.37 -3.00 -0.99
N LEU A 180 -2.46 -3.59 -0.22
CA LEU A 180 -1.56 -2.85 0.67
C LEU A 180 -0.63 -1.91 -0.13
N THR A 181 -0.03 -2.44 -1.19
CA THR A 181 0.92 -1.69 -2.05
C THR A 181 0.25 -0.48 -2.69
N ILE A 182 -0.94 -0.66 -3.28
CA ILE A 182 -1.62 0.45 -3.95
C ILE A 182 -2.06 1.55 -2.97
N GLU A 183 -2.40 1.21 -1.72
CA GLU A 183 -2.71 2.24 -0.71
C GLU A 183 -1.47 3.03 -0.27
N ILE A 184 -0.33 2.37 -0.12
CA ILE A 184 0.96 3.06 0.08
C ILE A 184 1.25 4.00 -1.08
N ASP A 185 1.09 3.55 -2.33
CA ASP A 185 1.34 4.38 -3.51
C ASP A 185 0.40 5.60 -3.58
N LYS A 186 -0.82 5.47 -3.06
CA LYS A 186 -1.81 6.56 -2.94
C LYS A 186 -1.55 7.52 -1.77
N LYS A 187 -0.57 7.26 -0.89
CA LYS A 187 -0.41 8.06 0.33
C LYS A 187 -0.03 9.51 0.01
N GLU A 188 -0.80 10.46 0.56
CA GLU A 188 -0.33 11.85 0.66
C GLU A 188 0.64 11.92 1.82
N PRO A 189 1.75 12.68 1.72
CA PRO A 189 2.53 13.01 2.91
C PRO A 189 1.66 13.73 3.94
N PHE A 190 1.75 13.29 5.19
CA PHE A 190 1.22 14.00 6.35
C PHE A 190 2.34 14.52 7.26
N PRO A 191 2.33 15.80 7.63
CA PRO A 191 1.51 16.88 7.09
C PRO A 191 1.73 17.08 5.59
N LEU A 192 0.81 17.80 4.94
CA LEU A 192 0.93 18.12 3.51
C LEU A 192 2.31 18.70 3.23
N SER A 193 2.94 18.17 2.19
CA SER A 193 4.23 18.61 1.70
C SER A 193 4.24 18.56 0.17
N ASP A 194 5.23 19.20 -0.45
CA ASP A 194 5.34 19.16 -1.90
C ASP A 194 5.46 17.71 -2.41
N ARG A 195 4.45 17.27 -3.18
CA ARG A 195 4.44 15.93 -3.78
C ARG A 195 5.66 15.63 -4.62
N LYS A 196 6.32 16.65 -5.22
CA LYS A 196 7.56 16.47 -5.99
C LYS A 196 8.74 16.03 -5.13
N LYS A 197 8.69 16.24 -3.81
CA LYS A 197 9.72 15.79 -2.87
C LYS A 197 9.54 14.32 -2.48
N ASN A 198 8.35 13.74 -2.69
CA ASN A 198 8.04 12.35 -2.37
C ASN A 198 8.92 11.39 -3.22
N PRO A 199 9.63 10.43 -2.60
CA PRO A 199 10.43 9.44 -3.33
C PRO A 199 9.65 8.70 -4.43
N HIS A 200 8.39 8.33 -4.18
CA HIS A 200 7.56 7.61 -5.16
C HIS A 200 7.27 8.45 -6.40
N PHE A 201 7.04 9.75 -6.21
CA PHE A 201 6.88 10.68 -7.32
C PHE A 201 8.18 10.78 -8.13
N LYS A 202 9.34 10.87 -7.47
CA LYS A 202 10.64 10.96 -8.14
C LYS A 202 10.98 9.72 -8.96
N SER A 203 10.67 8.52 -8.45
CA SER A 203 11.02 7.26 -9.11
C SER A 203 10.04 6.86 -10.21
N SER A 204 8.74 7.13 -10.03
CA SER A 204 7.69 6.57 -10.89
C SER A 204 6.75 7.62 -11.52
N ASN A 205 6.90 8.91 -11.18
CA ASN A 205 5.95 9.96 -11.50
C ASN A 205 4.50 9.57 -11.11
N GLN A 206 4.36 8.94 -9.95
CA GLN A 206 3.08 8.58 -9.36
C GLN A 206 2.85 9.36 -8.07
N TYR A 207 1.59 9.69 -7.81
CA TYR A 207 1.17 10.33 -6.57
C TYR A 207 -0.30 10.02 -6.28
N GLY A 208 -0.66 9.98 -5.01
CA GLY A 208 -2.06 9.92 -4.62
C GLY A 208 -2.72 11.29 -4.57
N ARG A 209 -4.04 11.35 -4.77
CA ARG A 209 -4.87 12.51 -4.43
C ARG A 209 -6.34 12.12 -4.34
N TYR A 210 -7.17 12.96 -3.72
CA TYR A 210 -8.62 12.86 -3.88
C TYR A 210 -9.03 13.37 -5.27
N CYS A 211 -9.82 12.59 -6.01
CA CYS A 211 -10.40 12.97 -7.29
C CYS A 211 -11.91 13.11 -7.15
N SER A 212 -12.41 14.31 -7.42
CA SER A 212 -13.84 14.63 -7.30
C SER A 212 -14.66 13.90 -8.35
N ARG A 213 -14.11 13.69 -9.55
CA ARG A 213 -14.79 12.91 -10.59
C ARG A 213 -14.93 11.43 -10.23
N ALA A 214 -13.93 10.87 -9.54
CA ALA A 214 -13.95 9.47 -9.09
C ALA A 214 -14.61 9.29 -7.72
N GLN A 215 -14.85 10.38 -6.99
CA GLN A 215 -15.36 10.41 -5.60
C GLN A 215 -14.56 9.49 -4.66
N LYS A 216 -13.25 9.42 -4.86
CA LYS A 216 -12.33 8.59 -4.06
C LYS A 216 -10.89 9.07 -4.20
N ARG A 217 -10.04 8.58 -3.30
CA ARG A 217 -8.59 8.68 -3.43
C ARG A 217 -8.09 7.79 -4.57
N VAL A 218 -7.29 8.35 -5.46
CA VAL A 218 -6.79 7.70 -6.68
C VAL A 218 -5.27 7.75 -6.71
N LEU A 219 -4.66 6.74 -7.33
CA LEU A 219 -3.26 6.74 -7.69
C LEU A 219 -3.15 7.35 -9.10
N VAL A 220 -2.58 8.54 -9.20
CA VAL A 220 -2.34 9.20 -10.49
C VAL A 220 -0.98 8.79 -11.00
N TRP A 221 -0.93 8.33 -12.25
CA TRP A 221 0.31 8.03 -12.96
C TRP A 221 0.52 9.03 -14.08
N ALA A 222 1.58 9.83 -13.93
CA ALA A 222 1.97 10.89 -14.86
C ALA A 222 3.23 10.54 -15.69
N GLY A 223 3.80 9.35 -15.48
CA GLY A 223 5.06 8.90 -16.09
C GLY A 223 4.90 8.05 -17.35
N LYS A 224 3.71 8.01 -17.99
CA LYS A 224 3.52 7.21 -19.21
C LYS A 224 4.31 7.81 -20.37
N MET A 225 4.84 6.94 -21.24
CA MET A 225 5.60 7.35 -22.44
C MET A 225 4.78 8.19 -23.43
N ASP A 226 3.46 8.00 -23.45
CA ASP A 226 2.53 8.77 -24.30
C ASP A 226 2.14 10.14 -23.70
N GLY A 227 2.68 10.48 -22.52
CA GLY A 227 2.37 11.72 -21.80
C GLY A 227 0.96 11.79 -21.21
N GLN A 228 0.18 10.71 -21.28
CA GLN A 228 -1.16 10.69 -20.71
C GLN A 228 -1.12 10.60 -19.18
N ILE A 229 -1.96 11.42 -18.53
CA ILE A 229 -2.19 11.36 -17.08
C ILE A 229 -3.41 10.49 -16.82
N VAL A 230 -3.21 9.39 -16.09
CA VAL A 230 -4.25 8.38 -15.85
C VAL A 230 -4.34 8.04 -14.37
N HIS A 231 -5.50 7.56 -13.94
CA HIS A 231 -5.62 6.79 -12.71
C HIS A 231 -5.09 5.38 -12.97
N ARG A 232 -4.31 4.84 -12.05
CA ARG A 232 -3.94 3.43 -12.01
C ARG A 232 -4.86 2.72 -11.01
N VAL A 233 -5.59 1.71 -11.47
CA VAL A 233 -6.61 1.02 -10.68
C VAL A 233 -6.29 -0.47 -10.67
N TYR A 234 -6.16 -1.06 -9.49
CA TYR A 234 -6.03 -2.51 -9.34
C TYR A 234 -7.42 -3.15 -9.23
N ASN A 235 -7.63 -4.25 -9.95
CA ASN A 235 -8.85 -5.05 -9.86
C ASN A 235 -8.54 -6.42 -9.23
N PRO A 236 -8.93 -6.66 -7.96
CA PRO A 236 -8.71 -7.94 -7.29
C PRO A 236 -9.36 -9.13 -7.98
N LEU A 237 -10.45 -8.93 -8.74
CA LEU A 237 -11.13 -10.02 -9.43
C LEU A 237 -10.32 -10.57 -10.60
N THR A 238 -9.58 -9.71 -11.30
CA THR A 238 -8.74 -10.11 -12.44
C THR A 238 -7.27 -10.21 -12.06
N GLY A 239 -6.86 -9.68 -10.91
CA GLY A 239 -5.46 -9.55 -10.51
C GLY A 239 -4.66 -8.58 -11.39
N LEU A 240 -5.34 -7.71 -12.15
CA LEU A 240 -4.71 -6.83 -13.13
C LEU A 240 -4.87 -5.35 -12.80
N TYR A 241 -3.87 -4.58 -13.20
CA TYR A 241 -3.93 -3.12 -13.23
C TYR A 241 -4.57 -2.62 -14.53
N THR A 242 -5.52 -1.71 -14.40
CA THR A 242 -6.09 -0.94 -15.51
C THR A 242 -5.72 0.54 -15.35
N THR A 243 -5.87 1.29 -16.44
CA THR A 243 -5.66 2.74 -16.44
C THR A 243 -6.90 3.47 -16.94
N GLU A 244 -7.28 4.55 -16.25
CA GLU A 244 -8.44 5.36 -16.59
C GLU A 244 -8.01 6.83 -16.76
N GLY A 245 -8.20 7.40 -17.95
CA GLY A 245 -7.88 8.81 -18.19
C GLY A 245 -8.77 9.74 -17.36
N CYS A 246 -8.18 10.77 -16.75
CA CYS A 246 -8.93 11.72 -15.93
C CYS A 246 -8.51 13.17 -16.20
N ILE A 247 -9.44 13.98 -16.72
CA ILE A 247 -9.18 15.38 -17.06
C ILE A 247 -8.88 16.25 -15.83
N GLU A 248 -9.54 16.00 -14.71
CA GLU A 248 -9.32 16.71 -13.44
C GLU A 248 -7.89 16.48 -12.94
N CYS A 249 -7.42 15.23 -12.97
CA CYS A 249 -6.06 14.88 -12.54
C CYS A 249 -5.01 15.36 -13.53
N ALA A 250 -5.31 15.36 -14.83
CA ALA A 250 -4.42 15.93 -15.85
C ALA A 250 -4.25 17.46 -15.67
N GLN A 251 -5.32 18.18 -15.36
CA GLN A 251 -5.29 19.62 -15.12
C GLN A 251 -4.56 19.95 -13.80
N ASP A 252 -4.87 19.25 -12.72
CA ASP A 252 -4.15 19.39 -11.45
C ASP A 252 -2.65 19.16 -11.63
N TYR A 253 -2.24 18.10 -12.33
CA TYR A 253 -0.84 17.84 -12.61
C TYR A 253 -0.14 18.98 -13.38
N LYS A 254 -0.77 19.46 -14.46
CA LYS A 254 -0.21 20.52 -15.31
C LYS A 254 -0.09 21.86 -14.58
N ASN A 255 -1.06 22.17 -13.74
CA ASN A 255 -1.15 23.45 -13.04
C ASN A 255 -0.61 23.39 -11.60
N TYR A 256 0.04 22.28 -11.21
CA TYR A 256 0.47 22.09 -9.84
C TYR A 256 1.61 23.05 -9.47
N VAL A 257 1.32 23.91 -8.51
CA VAL A 257 2.27 24.79 -7.83
C VAL A 257 2.14 24.55 -6.33
N TRP A 258 3.21 24.07 -5.70
CA TRP A 258 3.28 23.97 -4.25
C TRP A 258 3.44 25.35 -3.63
N LYS A 259 2.67 25.64 -2.59
CA LYS A 259 2.82 26.84 -1.75
C LYS A 259 3.06 26.37 -0.33
N GLU A 260 4.10 26.88 0.32
CA GLU A 260 4.40 26.44 1.68
C GLU A 260 3.34 26.94 2.68
N PRO A 261 2.88 26.10 3.62
CA PRO A 261 1.98 26.54 4.67
C PRO A 261 2.62 27.66 5.48
N GLY A 262 2.07 28.88 5.38
CA GLY A 262 2.54 30.05 6.14
C GLY A 262 3.28 31.11 5.30
N GLU A 263 3.53 30.86 4.02
CA GLU A 263 4.07 31.87 3.12
C GLU A 263 3.01 32.96 2.85
N LYS A 264 3.23 34.16 3.40
CA LYS A 264 2.36 35.33 3.17
C LYS A 264 2.48 35.74 1.71
N THR A 265 1.54 35.28 0.88
CA THR A 265 1.44 35.76 -0.50
C THR A 265 0.68 37.08 -0.48
N ASN A 266 1.30 38.14 -1.00
CA ASN A 266 0.66 39.45 -1.23
C ASN A 266 -0.33 39.43 -2.40
N ASP A 267 -0.54 38.28 -3.03
CA ASP A 267 -1.45 38.12 -4.15
C ASP A 267 -2.72 37.39 -3.72
N VAL A 268 -3.81 38.17 -3.63
CA VAL A 268 -5.18 37.69 -3.58
C VAL A 268 -5.51 37.04 -4.93
N VAL A 269 -5.12 35.78 -5.08
CA VAL A 269 -5.90 34.80 -5.85
C VAL A 269 -6.04 33.57 -4.97
N VAL A 270 -7.00 33.65 -4.06
CA VAL A 270 -7.54 32.49 -3.36
C VAL A 270 -8.23 31.65 -4.43
N LEU A 271 -7.52 30.68 -5.00
CA LEU A 271 -8.19 29.48 -5.48
C LEU A 271 -8.74 28.79 -4.23
N LYS A 272 -9.91 29.24 -3.79
CA LYS A 272 -10.78 28.43 -2.96
C LYS A 272 -10.87 27.13 -3.75
N ARG A 273 -10.47 26.01 -3.15
CA ARG A 273 -11.08 24.75 -3.54
C ARG A 273 -12.56 24.98 -3.28
N ASN A 274 -13.32 25.36 -4.31
CA ASN A 274 -14.78 25.44 -4.23
C ASN A 274 -15.27 24.01 -4.04
N ILE A 275 -15.17 23.58 -2.80
CA ILE A 275 -15.92 22.48 -2.23
C ILE A 275 -17.05 23.19 -1.47
N ASP A 276 -17.92 23.87 -2.22
CA ASP A 276 -19.28 24.06 -1.77
C ASP A 276 -19.96 22.70 -1.96
N ILE A 277 -19.69 21.77 -1.03
CA ILE A 277 -20.55 20.61 -0.86
C ILE A 277 -21.67 21.09 0.05
N GLU A 278 -22.76 21.59 -0.55
CA GLU A 278 -24.06 21.34 0.07
C GLU A 278 -24.20 19.81 0.23
N PRO A 279 -24.66 19.31 1.39
CA PRO A 279 -24.93 17.90 1.56
C PRO A 279 -26.14 17.51 0.69
N MET A 280 -25.90 17.26 -0.60
CA MET A 280 -26.87 16.63 -1.48
C MET A 280 -26.95 15.15 -1.10
N TYR A 281 -27.87 14.84 -0.20
CA TYR A 281 -28.52 13.54 -0.16
C TYR A 281 -29.21 13.35 -1.51
N LEU A 282 -28.63 12.54 -2.40
CA LEU A 282 -29.30 12.15 -3.63
C LEU A 282 -29.19 10.65 -3.89
N ASN A 283 -30.38 10.08 -4.00
CA ASN A 283 -30.72 8.71 -4.29
C ASN A 283 -29.95 8.15 -5.49
N ARG A 284 -29.61 6.86 -5.38
CA ARG A 284 -29.09 6.03 -6.46
C ARG A 284 -30.08 6.04 -7.63
N TYR A 285 -29.65 6.58 -8.77
CA TYR A 285 -30.24 6.24 -10.06
C TYR A 285 -29.19 5.53 -10.91
N ASP A 286 -29.60 4.37 -11.43
CA ASP A 286 -28.85 3.53 -12.35
C ASP A 286 -28.45 4.30 -13.62
N VAL A 287 -27.16 4.57 -13.77
CA VAL A 287 -26.58 5.02 -15.04
C VAL A 287 -25.90 3.83 -15.71
N LYS A 288 -26.53 3.29 -16.77
CA LYS A 288 -25.93 2.28 -17.64
C LYS A 288 -24.74 2.91 -18.40
N PRO A 289 -23.58 2.22 -18.50
CA PRO A 289 -22.44 2.75 -19.23
C PRO A 289 -22.71 2.79 -20.74
N LYS A 290 -22.46 3.95 -21.36
CA LYS A 290 -22.43 4.12 -22.81
C LYS A 290 -21.07 3.66 -23.37
N THR A 291 -21.16 2.76 -24.34
CA THR A 291 -20.25 2.49 -25.47
C THR A 291 -18.74 2.72 -25.29
N VAL A 292 -18.00 1.61 -25.25
CA VAL A 292 -16.54 1.53 -25.43
C VAL A 292 -16.22 1.76 -26.90
N TYR A 293 -15.38 2.75 -27.22
CA TYR A 293 -14.83 2.92 -28.57
C TYR A 293 -13.61 2.02 -28.74
N HIS A 294 -13.60 1.23 -29.81
CA HIS A 294 -12.46 0.41 -30.22
C HIS A 294 -11.56 1.22 -31.15
N ILE A 295 -10.34 1.56 -30.70
CA ILE A 295 -9.32 2.18 -31.56
C ILE A 295 -8.40 1.06 -32.03
N PRO A 296 -8.29 0.78 -33.34
CA PRO A 296 -7.38 -0.25 -33.84
C PRO A 296 -5.92 0.26 -33.79
N SER A 297 -5.12 -0.35 -32.93
CA SER A 297 -3.68 -0.08 -32.81
C SER A 297 -2.92 -0.72 -33.97
N LYS A 298 -2.24 0.08 -34.80
CA LYS A 298 -1.21 -0.43 -35.73
C LYS A 298 -0.02 -0.96 -34.93
N LYS A 299 0.36 -2.22 -35.17
CA LYS A 299 1.58 -2.82 -34.60
C LYS A 299 2.82 -2.12 -35.17
N VAL A 300 3.55 -1.40 -34.33
CA VAL A 300 4.93 -1.00 -34.58
C VAL A 300 5.81 -1.92 -33.74
N VAL A 301 6.66 -2.71 -34.39
CA VAL A 301 7.66 -3.56 -33.72
C VAL A 301 8.96 -2.77 -33.68
N PRO A 302 9.47 -2.36 -32.51
CA PRO A 302 10.81 -1.79 -32.43
C PRO A 302 11.84 -2.92 -32.56
N LYS A 303 12.81 -2.75 -33.48
CA LYS A 303 14.05 -3.53 -33.49
C LYS A 303 14.94 -3.01 -32.36
N CYS A 304 15.24 -3.86 -31.38
CA CYS A 304 16.31 -3.63 -30.41
C CYS A 304 17.53 -4.40 -30.87
N ASP A 305 18.50 -3.71 -31.44
CA ASP A 305 19.86 -4.23 -31.58
C ASP A 305 20.63 -3.94 -30.28
N ASN A 306 21.34 -4.97 -29.79
CA ASN A 306 22.25 -4.98 -28.64
C ASN A 306 21.65 -5.00 -27.22
N VAL A 307 21.40 -6.21 -26.72
CA VAL A 307 21.41 -6.51 -25.26
C VAL A 307 22.54 -7.49 -24.97
N ASN A 308 23.39 -7.10 -24.03
CA ASN A 308 24.59 -7.78 -23.56
C ASN A 308 24.24 -9.11 -22.84
N LEU A 309 24.91 -10.20 -23.21
CA LEU A 309 24.54 -11.59 -22.94
C LEU A 309 24.96 -12.13 -21.55
N GLN A 310 25.03 -11.29 -20.51
CA GLN A 310 25.46 -11.72 -19.17
C GLN A 310 24.36 -11.78 -18.10
N THR A 311 23.15 -11.31 -18.38
CA THR A 311 22.05 -11.29 -17.37
C THR A 311 21.00 -12.40 -17.54
N ALA A 312 21.16 -13.34 -18.47
CA ALA A 312 20.16 -14.35 -18.79
C ALA A 312 20.28 -15.69 -18.01
N LYS A 313 20.86 -15.70 -16.81
CA LYS A 313 21.12 -16.95 -16.04
C LYS A 313 20.23 -17.21 -14.81
N LEU A 314 19.11 -16.48 -14.63
CA LEU A 314 18.27 -16.64 -13.42
C LEU A 314 16.78 -16.95 -13.64
N CYS A 315 16.37 -17.37 -14.83
CA CYS A 315 15.01 -17.88 -15.05
C CYS A 315 15.02 -19.20 -15.84
N ASN A 316 14.93 -20.33 -15.14
CA ASN A 316 14.53 -21.60 -15.74
C ASN A 316 13.03 -21.55 -16.05
N VAL A 317 12.67 -21.04 -17.24
CA VAL A 317 11.35 -21.26 -17.84
C VAL A 317 11.59 -21.91 -19.20
N THR A 318 11.35 -23.21 -19.27
CA THR A 318 11.42 -23.96 -20.54
C THR A 318 10.13 -23.69 -21.33
N LEU A 319 10.16 -22.75 -22.28
CA LEU A 319 9.08 -22.56 -23.24
C LEU A 319 9.28 -23.49 -24.44
N ASN A 320 8.38 -24.46 -24.59
CA ASN A 320 8.36 -25.38 -25.72
C ASN A 320 7.63 -24.71 -26.89
N ILE A 321 8.38 -24.01 -27.76
CA ILE A 321 7.84 -23.38 -28.97
C ILE A 321 8.23 -24.23 -30.18
N LYS A 322 7.25 -24.77 -30.91
CA LYS A 322 7.50 -25.45 -32.20
C LYS A 322 7.96 -24.41 -33.24
N PRO A 323 9.02 -24.68 -34.02
CA PRO A 323 9.48 -23.76 -35.05
C PRO A 323 8.49 -23.68 -36.20
N ILE A 324 8.12 -22.46 -36.58
CA ILE A 324 7.38 -22.16 -37.81
C ILE A 324 8.39 -22.20 -38.96
N LYS A 325 8.06 -22.90 -40.05
CA LYS A 325 8.94 -23.04 -41.22
C LYS A 325 9.00 -21.73 -42.01
N MET A 326 10.19 -21.39 -42.50
CA MET A 326 10.48 -20.13 -43.23
C MET A 326 9.83 -20.02 -44.62
N GLU A 327 8.99 -20.97 -45.01
CA GLU A 327 8.43 -21.09 -46.36
C GLU A 327 7.13 -20.24 -46.54
N ASP A 328 6.56 -19.72 -45.45
CA ASP A 328 5.23 -19.09 -45.44
C ASP A 328 5.22 -17.54 -45.49
N ILE A 329 6.38 -16.88 -45.68
CA ILE A 329 6.44 -15.42 -45.77
C ILE A 329 6.65 -15.01 -47.24
N LYS A 330 5.55 -14.83 -47.99
CA LYS A 330 5.58 -14.24 -49.34
C LYS A 330 5.29 -12.74 -49.30
N GLU A 331 6.27 -11.99 -49.78
CA GLU A 331 6.26 -10.66 -50.41
C GLU A 331 5.52 -9.49 -49.73
N ILE A 332 6.31 -8.53 -49.22
CA ILE A 332 5.89 -7.12 -49.06
C ILE A 332 6.86 -6.26 -49.88
N LYS A 333 6.36 -5.60 -50.92
CA LYS A 333 7.13 -4.64 -51.74
C LYS A 333 7.25 -3.31 -51.00
N LEU A 334 8.48 -2.84 -50.82
CA LEU A 334 8.82 -1.52 -50.28
C LEU A 334 9.04 -0.55 -51.44
N VAL A 335 8.37 0.61 -51.40
CA VAL A 335 8.66 1.76 -52.29
C VAL A 335 9.37 2.80 -51.45
N GLU A 336 10.65 3.03 -51.72
CA GLU A 336 11.45 4.08 -51.10
C GLU A 336 11.38 5.37 -51.93
N LYS A 337 11.08 6.50 -51.27
CA LYS A 337 11.44 7.84 -51.76
C LYS A 337 12.20 8.54 -50.65
N ILE A 338 13.49 8.75 -50.90
CA ILE A 338 14.42 9.49 -50.06
C ILE A 338 14.28 10.98 -50.39
N ALA A 339 14.17 11.82 -49.35
CA ALA A 339 14.46 13.24 -49.43
C ALA A 339 15.60 13.52 -48.45
N GLU A 340 16.76 13.89 -49.00
CA GLU A 340 17.97 14.24 -48.26
C GLU A 340 17.84 15.64 -47.65
N VAL A 341 18.10 15.76 -46.35
CA VAL A 341 18.39 17.05 -45.69
C VAL A 341 19.79 16.96 -45.11
N LYS A 342 20.68 17.82 -45.62
CA LYS A 342 22.06 18.00 -45.15
C LYS A 342 22.06 18.82 -43.86
N ILE A 343 22.75 18.34 -42.83
CA ILE A 343 23.15 19.12 -41.66
C ILE A 343 24.67 19.16 -41.62
N SER A 344 25.21 20.38 -41.61
CA SER A 344 26.63 20.71 -41.57
C SER A 344 27.19 20.68 -40.15
N ASP A 345 28.45 20.28 -40.07
CA ASP A 345 29.26 20.04 -38.87
C ASP A 345 29.46 21.28 -37.99
N ALA A 346 29.34 21.10 -36.67
CA ALA A 346 29.83 22.01 -35.66
C ALA A 346 30.91 21.31 -34.80
N LYS A 347 32.08 21.93 -34.77
CA LYS A 347 33.32 21.51 -34.13
C LYS A 347 33.20 21.55 -32.59
N PRO A 348 33.68 20.53 -31.84
CA PRO A 348 33.64 20.56 -30.38
C PRO A 348 34.83 21.33 -29.80
N THR A 349 34.55 22.17 -28.80
CA THR A 349 35.54 22.89 -27.98
C THR A 349 35.84 22.07 -26.72
N GLU A 350 37.13 22.00 -26.41
CA GLU A 350 37.75 21.22 -25.32
C GLU A 350 37.45 21.83 -23.93
N PRO A 351 37.18 21.04 -22.87
CA PRO A 351 36.96 21.57 -21.53
C PRO A 351 38.26 21.71 -20.74
N GLN A 352 38.51 22.91 -20.20
CA GLN A 352 39.58 23.18 -19.24
C GLN A 352 39.25 22.67 -17.83
N ALA A 353 40.27 22.13 -17.17
CA ALA A 353 40.25 21.57 -15.83
C ALA A 353 40.08 22.64 -14.73
N PRO A 354 39.38 22.35 -13.61
CA PRO A 354 39.33 23.24 -12.46
C PRO A 354 40.57 23.09 -11.55
N LYS A 355 41.19 24.23 -11.24
CA LYS A 355 42.22 24.37 -10.20
C LYS A 355 41.62 24.08 -8.82
N LYS A 356 42.29 23.22 -8.04
CA LYS A 356 42.04 23.01 -6.61
C LYS A 356 42.88 24.03 -5.82
N GLU A 357 42.23 24.91 -5.08
CA GLU A 357 42.86 25.64 -3.98
C GLU A 357 42.77 24.81 -2.70
N ALA A 358 43.91 24.66 -2.05
CA ALA A 358 44.07 24.00 -0.76
C ALA A 358 43.75 25.00 0.35
N VAL A 359 42.91 24.60 1.30
CA VAL A 359 42.69 25.28 2.57
C VAL A 359 43.27 24.40 3.67
N GLU A 360 44.26 24.92 4.38
CA GLU A 360 44.87 24.32 5.57
C GLU A 360 43.88 24.27 6.74
N PRO A 361 43.87 23.19 7.56
CA PRO A 361 43.19 23.20 8.84
C PRO A 361 44.16 23.60 9.97
N ASN A 362 43.81 24.68 10.66
CA ASN A 362 44.48 25.08 11.90
C ASN A 362 44.01 24.17 13.05
N LYS A 363 44.97 23.58 13.76
CA LYS A 363 44.79 22.88 15.04
C LYS A 363 44.85 23.90 16.16
N GLU A 364 43.99 23.78 17.17
CA GLU A 364 44.30 24.08 18.58
C GLU A 364 43.14 23.62 19.50
N ASP A 365 43.36 22.51 20.20
CA ASP A 365 42.84 22.21 21.54
C ASP A 365 43.89 22.72 22.56
N PRO A 366 43.71 22.67 23.91
CA PRO A 366 42.52 22.44 24.74
C PRO A 366 42.38 23.51 25.87
N LYS A 367 41.30 23.46 26.68
CA LYS A 367 41.41 23.74 28.13
C LYS A 367 40.23 23.19 28.93
N ALA A 368 40.59 22.51 30.01
CA ALA A 368 39.75 21.94 31.04
C ALA A 368 39.48 22.95 32.17
N ASP A 369 38.34 22.80 32.86
CA ASP A 369 38.14 22.97 34.32
C ASP A 369 36.65 22.63 34.61
N VAL A 370 36.29 21.58 35.35
CA VAL A 370 36.34 21.34 36.81
C VAL A 370 35.36 22.19 37.63
N SER A 371 34.29 21.55 38.13
CA SER A 371 33.61 21.68 39.45
C SER A 371 32.35 20.78 39.41
N LYS A 372 32.17 19.69 40.19
CA LYS A 372 31.93 19.54 41.65
C LYS A 372 30.90 20.57 42.14
N GLU A 373 29.64 20.23 42.39
CA GLU A 373 28.99 19.57 43.55
C GLU A 373 27.48 19.50 43.15
N GLU A 374 26.54 18.69 43.66
CA GLU A 374 26.31 18.15 45.00
C GLU A 374 25.19 17.09 44.90
N VAL A 375 25.15 16.18 45.88
CA VAL A 375 24.17 15.11 46.09
C VAL A 375 23.11 15.59 47.09
N PRO A 376 21.83 15.23 46.95
CA PRO A 376 21.18 14.42 47.99
C PRO A 376 20.31 13.31 47.38
N LYS A 377 20.55 12.04 47.73
CA LYS A 377 20.09 11.30 48.91
C LYS A 377 18.66 10.77 48.71
N ALA A 378 18.62 9.44 48.79
CA ALA A 378 17.52 8.55 48.47
C ALA A 378 16.32 8.67 49.41
N GLU A 379 15.13 8.42 48.86
CA GLU A 379 13.98 7.85 49.56
C GLU A 379 13.18 6.95 48.59
N THR A 380 13.08 5.68 48.94
CA THR A 380 12.13 4.66 48.46
C THR A 380 12.06 3.70 49.65
N PRO A 381 10.90 3.21 50.14
CA PRO A 381 9.87 2.61 49.27
C PRO A 381 8.42 2.80 49.71
N GLU A 382 7.49 2.65 48.76
CA GLU A 382 6.19 2.06 49.10
C GLU A 382 5.68 1.21 47.93
N ALA A 383 5.28 -0.01 48.30
CA ALA A 383 4.87 -1.10 47.43
C ALA A 383 3.33 -1.10 47.28
N PRO A 384 2.74 -1.99 46.46
CA PRO A 384 1.68 -1.62 45.53
C PRO A 384 0.27 -2.00 46.01
N GLU A 385 -0.72 -1.24 45.54
CA GLU A 385 -2.14 -1.54 45.66
C GLU A 385 -2.87 -1.40 44.31
N PRO A 386 -4.06 -2.01 44.13
CA PRO A 386 -4.19 -3.21 43.31
C PRO A 386 -4.81 -2.99 41.92
N LYS A 387 -4.63 -4.05 41.10
CA LYS A 387 -5.17 -4.28 39.76
C LYS A 387 -6.64 -3.84 39.62
N ALA A 388 -6.88 -2.81 38.83
CA ALA A 388 -8.20 -2.48 38.32
C ALA A 388 -8.66 -3.57 37.34
N LYS A 389 -9.79 -4.22 37.66
CA LYS A 389 -10.55 -5.06 36.72
C LYS A 389 -11.06 -4.19 35.59
N ILE A 390 -10.69 -4.55 34.36
CA ILE A 390 -11.32 -4.03 33.15
C ILE A 390 -12.73 -4.63 33.10
N ILE A 391 -13.74 -3.80 33.35
CA ILE A 391 -15.15 -4.12 33.09
C ILE A 391 -15.37 -3.87 31.60
N ALA A 392 -15.76 -4.92 30.87
CA ALA A 392 -16.17 -4.80 29.48
C ALA A 392 -17.41 -3.89 29.40
N PRO A 393 -17.45 -2.90 28.50
CA PRO A 393 -18.68 -2.17 28.24
C PRO A 393 -19.69 -3.11 27.57
N GLU A 394 -20.87 -3.22 28.17
CA GLU A 394 -22.04 -3.83 27.55
C GLU A 394 -22.35 -3.09 26.25
N THR A 395 -22.32 -3.81 25.14
CA THR A 395 -22.73 -3.32 23.82
C THR A 395 -24.24 -3.08 23.82
N PRO A 396 -24.71 -1.90 23.38
CA PRO A 396 -26.12 -1.71 23.06
C PRO A 396 -26.46 -2.53 21.81
N GLU A 397 -27.56 -3.27 21.88
CA GLU A 397 -28.17 -3.96 20.75
C GLU A 397 -28.55 -2.95 19.67
N SER A 398 -27.72 -2.82 18.63
CA SER A 398 -28.12 -2.19 17.37
C SER A 398 -28.39 -3.28 16.35
N SER A 399 -29.68 -3.60 16.20
CA SER A 399 -30.24 -4.27 15.04
C SER A 399 -29.96 -3.43 13.79
N ASP A 400 -29.10 -3.92 12.90
CA ASP A 400 -29.20 -3.81 11.42
C ASP A 400 -27.85 -4.17 10.75
N ASP A 401 -27.41 -5.42 10.89
CA ASP A 401 -26.31 -5.99 10.09
C ASP A 401 -26.67 -7.44 9.69
N GLU A 402 -27.72 -7.59 8.89
CA GLU A 402 -28.16 -8.89 8.37
C GLU A 402 -27.25 -9.42 7.24
N PHE A 403 -26.31 -8.61 6.74
CA PHE A 403 -25.41 -8.97 5.64
C PHE A 403 -24.07 -9.60 6.05
N ASP A 404 -23.66 -9.51 7.32
CA ASP A 404 -22.44 -10.14 7.82
C ASP A 404 -22.67 -11.57 8.37
N LYS A 405 -23.93 -11.98 8.59
CA LYS A 405 -24.26 -13.35 9.04
C LYS A 405 -23.97 -14.44 8.00
N VAL A 406 -23.80 -14.09 6.73
CA VAL A 406 -23.49 -15.07 5.67
C VAL A 406 -22.02 -15.50 5.70
N ASP A 407 -21.13 -14.68 6.28
CA ASP A 407 -19.74 -15.09 6.57
C ASP A 407 -19.68 -16.11 7.75
N ASP A 408 -20.78 -16.30 8.49
CA ASP A 408 -20.88 -17.20 9.65
C ASP A 408 -21.61 -18.53 9.39
N LEU A 409 -22.33 -18.68 8.27
CA LEU A 409 -23.13 -19.89 7.97
C LEU A 409 -22.42 -20.92 7.07
N ALA A 410 -21.20 -20.63 6.60
CA ALA A 410 -20.50 -21.47 5.62
C ALA A 410 -19.57 -22.55 6.22
N ASP A 411 -19.60 -22.73 7.54
CA ASP A 411 -18.84 -23.76 8.29
C ASP A 411 -19.77 -24.69 9.09
N PHE A 412 -20.99 -24.94 8.60
CA PHE A 412 -21.86 -25.98 9.16
C PHE A 412 -21.27 -27.36 8.81
N ASP A 413 -20.58 -27.97 9.78
CA ASP A 413 -20.07 -29.34 9.73
C ASP A 413 -21.21 -30.32 9.41
N ALA A 414 -21.22 -30.84 8.19
CA ALA A 414 -22.07 -31.94 7.77
C ALA A 414 -21.44 -33.28 8.19
N THR A 415 -21.25 -33.51 9.49
CA THR A 415 -20.98 -34.84 10.04
C THR A 415 -21.59 -34.97 11.44
N SER A 416 -22.91 -35.06 11.50
CA SER A 416 -23.62 -35.82 12.55
C SER A 416 -25.04 -36.13 12.08
N ILE A 417 -25.17 -37.10 11.18
CA ILE A 417 -26.40 -37.89 10.99
C ILE A 417 -25.99 -39.34 10.71
N HIS A 418 -25.73 -40.07 11.79
CA HIS A 418 -26.22 -41.41 12.15
C HIS A 418 -25.28 -42.12 13.13
#